data_AF-A0A2N2AG39-F1
#
_entry.id   AF-A0A2N2AG39-F1
#
_cell.length_a   1.000
_cell.length_b   1.000
_cell.length_c   1.000
_cell.angle_alpha   90.00
_cell.angle_beta   90.00
_cell.angle_gamma   90.00
#
_symmetry.space_group_name_H-M   'P 1'
#
loop_
_entity.id
_entity.type
_entity.pdbx_description
1 polymer ?
#
loop_
_entity_poly.entity_id
_entity_poly.type
_entity_poly.pdbx_seq_one_letter_code
_entity_poly.pdbx_strand_id
1 'polypeptide(L)'
;MHITSGANDSNESFSREIQRGRARMLIAIVGLAAVLAAPAHAIGEGHEEPWATPSTCTYDTYRWNVNQRSATARERVEKPYSQLGPEELDAASGCSVCVEDQAEIRLEGIVPFRLCRKVAPKVEALLWELQSHGVAIRSLTGYRVGLTRGDVDSEGNRTKFSNHSFGIALDINASANGLYESCYTVGPGCRLRMGGEWDPRGNPLSMTAQHPVVVGMKRIGFRWGGELEGLQKDFMHFSLAGD
;
A
#
# COMPACT_ATOMS: atom_id res chain seq x y z
N MET A 1 34.59 31.44 48.61
CA MET A 1 34.78 30.85 49.96
C MET A 1 33.51 31.10 50.75
N HIS A 2 32.93 30.05 51.36
CA HIS A 2 31.65 29.94 52.11
C HIS A 2 30.38 30.20 51.28
N ILE A 3 29.46 29.27 50.97
CA ILE A 3 28.80 28.09 51.61
C ILE A 3 28.00 28.42 52.88
N THR A 4 26.66 28.37 52.75
CA THR A 4 25.65 27.60 53.53
C THR A 4 24.26 27.97 52.95
N SER A 5 23.42 27.06 52.43
CA SER A 5 22.75 25.87 52.97
C SER A 5 21.70 26.20 54.03
N GLY A 6 20.42 26.15 53.64
CA GLY A 6 19.26 26.13 54.52
C GLY A 6 18.24 25.13 54.02
N ALA A 7 18.28 23.92 54.59
CA ALA A 7 17.23 22.91 54.53
C ALA A 7 16.48 22.94 55.87
N ASN A 8 15.18 22.68 55.87
CA ASN A 8 14.47 22.32 57.08
C ASN A 8 13.42 21.25 56.76
N ASP A 9 13.66 20.07 57.33
CA ASP A 9 12.74 18.94 57.43
C ASP A 9 11.63 19.22 58.44
N SER A 10 10.45 18.62 58.23
CA SER A 10 9.81 17.85 59.30
C SER A 10 8.68 17.00 58.73
N ASN A 11 8.87 15.70 58.93
CA ASN A 11 8.00 14.61 58.59
C ASN A 11 7.23 14.18 59.86
N GLU A 12 6.10 13.53 59.64
CA GLU A 12 5.39 12.60 60.53
C GLU A 12 4.50 13.06 61.71
N SER A 13 3.37 12.35 61.75
CA SER A 13 2.62 11.89 62.92
C SER A 13 1.42 12.73 63.36
N PHE A 14 0.22 12.32 62.95
CA PHE A 14 -0.69 11.65 63.90
C PHE A 14 -1.83 10.92 63.19
N SER A 15 -1.91 9.62 63.47
CA SER A 15 -3.03 8.72 63.13
C SER A 15 -4.04 8.66 64.27
N ARG A 16 -5.27 8.19 63.93
CA ARG A 16 -6.39 7.77 64.82
C ARG A 16 -7.21 8.96 65.35
N GLU A 17 -8.55 8.98 65.36
CA GLU A 17 -9.56 7.95 65.67
C GLU A 17 -10.94 8.65 65.48
N ILE A 18 -11.97 8.13 64.78
CA ILE A 18 -13.18 7.42 65.29
C ILE A 18 -14.23 7.57 64.15
N GLN A 19 -14.57 6.56 63.37
CA GLN A 19 -15.67 5.58 63.55
C GLN A 19 -17.12 6.11 63.70
N ARG A 20 -18.02 5.47 62.92
CA ARG A 20 -19.52 5.41 62.98
C ARG A 20 -20.22 6.41 62.05
N GLY A 21 -21.11 6.01 61.13
CA GLY A 21 -21.77 4.74 60.94
C GLY A 21 -22.57 4.66 59.63
N ARG A 22 -22.56 3.45 59.08
CA ARG A 22 -23.56 2.76 58.24
C ARG A 22 -24.79 3.56 57.78
N ALA A 23 -24.91 3.71 56.46
CA ALA A 23 -26.17 3.45 55.75
C ALA A 23 -25.85 2.76 54.42
N ARG A 24 -26.36 1.54 54.29
CA ARG A 24 -26.30 0.72 53.08
C ARG A 24 -27.15 1.39 52.01
N MET A 25 -26.59 1.65 50.84
CA MET A 25 -27.38 1.72 49.60
C MET A 25 -26.62 0.96 48.52
N LEU A 26 -26.81 -0.36 48.53
CA LEU A 26 -26.56 -1.21 47.37
C LEU A 26 -27.58 -0.82 46.31
N ILE A 27 -27.20 0.05 45.38
CA ILE A 27 -27.85 0.12 44.08
C ILE A 27 -27.12 -0.91 43.21
N ALA A 28 -27.71 -2.08 43.10
CA ALA A 28 -27.36 -3.04 42.07
C ALA A 28 -27.74 -2.44 40.71
N ILE A 29 -26.80 -1.77 40.06
CA ILE A 29 -26.92 -1.46 38.64
C ILE A 29 -26.62 -2.78 37.91
N VAL A 30 -27.68 -3.55 37.68
CA VAL A 30 -27.70 -4.58 36.64
C VAL A 30 -27.70 -3.83 35.31
N GLY A 31 -26.50 -3.41 34.90
CA GLY A 31 -26.26 -2.91 33.56
C GLY A 31 -26.36 -4.10 32.62
N LEU A 32 -27.50 -4.21 31.95
CA LEU A 32 -27.77 -5.15 30.90
C LEU A 32 -26.74 -4.91 29.77
N ALA A 33 -25.63 -5.64 29.79
CA ALA A 33 -24.70 -5.70 28.68
C ALA A 33 -25.40 -6.47 27.55
N ALA A 34 -26.22 -5.76 26.78
CA ALA A 34 -26.67 -6.23 25.48
C ALA A 34 -25.44 -6.25 24.57
N VAL A 35 -24.71 -7.37 24.59
CA VAL A 35 -23.76 -7.74 23.54
C VAL A 35 -24.61 -7.93 22.30
N LEU A 36 -24.81 -6.85 21.54
CA LEU A 36 -25.32 -6.93 20.18
C LEU A 36 -24.22 -7.62 19.37
N ALA A 37 -24.30 -8.94 19.31
CA ALA A 37 -23.58 -9.72 18.32
C ALA A 37 -24.03 -9.22 16.96
N ALA A 38 -23.23 -8.35 16.35
CA ALA A 38 -23.41 -8.00 14.95
C ALA A 38 -23.44 -9.32 14.18
N PRO A 39 -24.40 -9.52 13.25
CA PRO A 39 -24.40 -10.70 12.43
C PRO A 39 -23.07 -10.73 11.68
N ALA A 40 -22.25 -11.72 11.98
CA ALA A 40 -21.13 -12.09 11.14
C ALA A 40 -21.74 -12.33 9.77
N HIS A 41 -21.56 -11.37 8.86
CA HIS A 41 -21.93 -11.57 7.47
C HIS A 41 -21.04 -12.71 7.00
N ALA A 42 -21.66 -13.89 6.89
CA ALA A 42 -21.04 -15.03 6.23
C ALA A 42 -20.66 -14.52 4.85
N ILE A 43 -19.37 -14.26 4.67
CA ILE A 43 -18.78 -14.01 3.37
C ILE A 43 -19.00 -15.35 2.67
N GLY A 44 -20.04 -15.43 1.85
CA GLY A 44 -20.33 -16.64 1.11
C GLY A 44 -19.06 -17.02 0.38
N GLU A 45 -18.60 -18.25 0.58
CA GLU A 45 -17.62 -18.87 -0.31
C GLU A 45 -18.31 -18.99 -1.67
N GLY A 46 -18.29 -17.87 -2.40
CA GLY A 46 -18.74 -17.83 -3.77
C GLY A 46 -17.89 -18.83 -4.53
N HIS A 47 -18.51 -19.90 -4.98
CA HIS A 47 -17.94 -20.77 -5.99
C HIS A 47 -17.69 -19.89 -7.22
N GLU A 48 -16.49 -19.33 -7.34
CA GLU A 48 -16.05 -18.66 -8.56
C GLU A 48 -16.06 -19.72 -9.67
N GLU A 49 -17.03 -19.62 -10.56
CA GLU A 49 -17.03 -20.35 -11.82
C GLU A 49 -15.64 -20.17 -12.47
N PRO A 50 -14.94 -21.26 -12.82
CA PRO A 50 -13.61 -21.16 -13.38
C PRO A 50 -13.68 -20.39 -14.71
N TRP A 51 -13.13 -19.19 -14.70
CA TRP A 51 -13.07 -18.33 -15.88
C TRP A 51 -12.39 -19.07 -17.03
N ALA A 52 -13.05 -19.11 -18.19
CA ALA A 52 -12.43 -19.65 -19.39
C ALA A 52 -11.18 -18.83 -19.71
N THR A 53 -10.01 -19.48 -19.70
CA THR A 53 -8.77 -18.83 -20.11
C THR A 53 -8.93 -18.36 -21.55
N PRO A 54 -8.72 -17.06 -21.85
CA PRO A 54 -8.74 -16.57 -23.21
C PRO A 54 -7.76 -17.37 -24.07
N SER A 55 -8.08 -17.57 -25.35
CA SER A 55 -7.17 -18.29 -26.25
C SER A 55 -5.90 -17.48 -26.58
N THR A 56 -6.01 -16.16 -26.56
CA THR A 56 -5.00 -15.22 -27.01
C THR A 56 -4.68 -14.21 -25.90
N CYS A 57 -3.39 -14.06 -25.63
CA CYS A 57 -2.82 -13.05 -24.76
C CYS A 57 -2.39 -11.84 -25.59
N THR A 58 -2.78 -10.66 -25.14
CA THR A 58 -2.42 -9.42 -25.82
C THR A 58 -1.89 -8.38 -24.85
N TYR A 59 -0.85 -7.65 -25.24
CA TYR A 59 -0.36 -6.51 -24.48
C TYR A 59 0.51 -5.58 -25.32
N ASP A 60 0.57 -4.31 -24.93
CA ASP A 60 1.48 -3.32 -25.49
C ASP A 60 2.63 -3.11 -24.49
N THR A 61 3.87 -3.30 -24.94
CA THR A 61 5.05 -3.23 -24.08
C THR A 61 6.06 -2.19 -24.55
N TYR A 62 7.03 -1.90 -23.69
CA TYR A 62 8.17 -1.05 -23.95
C TYR A 62 9.36 -1.46 -23.06
N ARG A 63 10.54 -0.95 -23.40
CA ARG A 63 11.75 -1.10 -22.57
C ARG A 63 12.16 0.25 -22.00
N TRP A 64 12.54 0.28 -20.73
CA TRP A 64 13.16 1.48 -20.16
C TRP A 64 14.66 1.48 -20.47
N ASN A 65 15.11 2.51 -21.19
CA ASN A 65 16.53 2.70 -21.46
C ASN A 65 17.15 3.64 -20.42
N VAL A 66 18.15 3.15 -19.67
CA VAL A 66 18.76 3.90 -18.56
C VAL A 66 19.66 5.05 -19.04
N ASN A 67 20.26 4.90 -20.23
CA ASN A 67 21.14 5.91 -20.82
C ASN A 67 20.31 7.07 -21.37
N GLN A 68 19.23 6.76 -22.09
CA GLN A 68 18.32 7.75 -22.67
C GLN A 68 17.30 8.30 -21.67
N ARG A 69 17.11 7.60 -20.55
CA ARG A 69 16.10 7.91 -19.52
C ARG A 69 14.69 8.01 -20.10
N SER A 70 14.35 7.08 -20.97
CA SER A 70 13.09 7.09 -21.70
C SER A 70 12.61 5.67 -22.02
N ALA A 71 11.33 5.57 -22.38
CA ALA A 71 10.73 4.34 -22.91
C ALA A 71 11.05 4.20 -24.41
N THR A 72 11.68 3.08 -24.77
CA THR A 72 12.11 2.70 -26.11
C THR A 72 11.44 1.38 -26.53
N ALA A 73 11.62 0.96 -27.79
CA ALA A 73 11.19 -0.34 -28.32
C ALA A 73 9.73 -0.69 -27.99
N ARG A 74 8.81 0.24 -28.32
CA ARG A 74 7.37 -0.01 -28.14
C ARG A 74 6.90 -1.04 -29.15
N GLU A 75 6.20 -2.05 -28.69
CA GLU A 75 5.62 -3.08 -29.55
C GLU A 75 4.33 -3.62 -28.95
N ARG A 76 3.47 -4.15 -29.84
CA ARG A 76 2.29 -4.91 -29.46
C ARG A 76 2.61 -6.39 -29.61
N VAL A 77 2.36 -7.15 -28.56
CA VAL A 77 2.49 -8.61 -28.55
C VAL A 77 1.09 -9.22 -28.57
N GLU A 78 0.90 -10.20 -29.45
CA GLU A 78 -0.31 -11.01 -29.55
C GLU A 78 0.11 -12.46 -29.80
N LYS A 79 -0.24 -13.36 -28.88
CA LYS A 79 0.12 -14.78 -29.00
C LYS A 79 -0.80 -15.70 -28.20
N PRO A 80 -0.86 -17.00 -28.51
CA PRO A 80 -1.61 -17.96 -27.71
C PRO A 80 -1.09 -18.03 -26.26
N TYR A 81 -1.99 -18.24 -25.29
CA TYR A 81 -1.59 -18.43 -23.87
C TYR A 81 -0.62 -19.60 -23.68
N SER A 82 -0.71 -20.64 -24.51
CA SER A 82 0.20 -21.78 -24.51
C SER A 82 1.66 -21.43 -24.86
N GLN A 83 1.91 -20.20 -25.33
CA GLN A 83 3.23 -19.67 -25.68
C GLN A 83 3.71 -18.59 -24.70
N LEU A 84 3.05 -18.43 -23.55
CA LEU A 84 3.57 -17.57 -22.49
C LEU A 84 4.81 -18.20 -21.86
N GLY A 85 5.86 -17.39 -21.78
CA GLY A 85 7.07 -17.75 -21.05
C GLY A 85 6.89 -17.55 -19.54
N PRO A 86 7.75 -18.18 -18.71
CA PRO A 86 7.75 -17.96 -17.27
C PRO A 86 7.91 -16.48 -16.86
N GLU A 87 8.58 -15.67 -17.67
CA GLU A 87 8.79 -14.24 -17.44
C GLU A 87 7.52 -13.38 -17.62
N GLU A 88 6.52 -13.90 -18.30
CA GLU A 88 5.22 -13.25 -18.54
C GLU A 88 4.17 -13.62 -17.50
N LEU A 89 4.56 -14.44 -16.52
CA LEU A 89 3.74 -14.90 -15.42
C LEU A 89 4.41 -14.52 -14.10
N ASP A 90 3.68 -13.81 -13.23
CA ASP A 90 4.14 -13.64 -11.86
C ASP A 90 3.92 -14.94 -11.08
N ALA A 91 5.01 -15.57 -10.64
CA ALA A 91 4.97 -16.86 -9.98
C ALA A 91 4.20 -16.86 -8.66
N ALA A 92 4.14 -15.72 -7.96
CA ALA A 92 3.50 -15.63 -6.64
C ALA A 92 1.97 -15.50 -6.73
N SER A 93 1.46 -14.70 -7.68
CA SER A 93 0.04 -14.43 -7.86
C SER A 93 -0.60 -15.29 -8.97
N GLY A 94 0.20 -15.83 -9.88
CA GLY A 94 -0.25 -16.45 -11.12
C GLY A 94 -0.97 -15.46 -12.04
N CYS A 95 -0.70 -14.16 -11.92
CA CYS A 95 -1.17 -13.12 -12.84
C CYS A 95 -0.22 -13.02 -14.02
N SER A 96 -0.75 -12.80 -15.22
CA SER A 96 0.06 -12.62 -16.42
C SER A 96 0.19 -11.15 -16.83
N VAL A 97 1.06 -10.89 -17.80
CA VAL A 97 1.13 -9.59 -18.50
C VAL A 97 0.00 -9.35 -19.50
N CYS A 98 -0.94 -10.29 -19.66
CA CYS A 98 -1.99 -10.20 -20.67
C CYS A 98 -3.09 -9.23 -20.24
N VAL A 99 -3.57 -8.40 -21.17
CA VAL A 99 -4.66 -7.45 -20.90
C VAL A 99 -5.97 -8.16 -20.58
N GLU A 100 -6.16 -9.37 -21.11
CA GLU A 100 -7.34 -10.18 -20.88
C GLU A 100 -7.45 -10.66 -19.43
N ASP A 101 -6.32 -10.78 -18.72
CA ASP A 101 -6.27 -11.16 -17.31
C ASP A 101 -6.51 -9.99 -16.34
N GLN A 102 -6.74 -8.79 -16.88
CA GLN A 102 -6.94 -7.59 -16.08
C GLN A 102 -8.43 -7.25 -15.94
N ALA A 103 -8.82 -6.78 -14.76
CA ALA A 103 -10.09 -6.15 -14.49
C ALA A 103 -9.91 -4.63 -14.44
N GLU A 104 -10.84 -3.90 -15.04
CA GLU A 104 -10.91 -2.45 -14.92
C GLU A 104 -11.67 -2.08 -13.65
N ILE A 105 -11.05 -1.22 -12.83
CA ILE A 105 -11.63 -0.67 -11.60
C ILE A 105 -12.04 0.78 -11.89
N ARG A 106 -13.23 1.16 -11.42
CA ARG A 106 -13.78 2.50 -11.58
C ARG A 106 -14.20 3.06 -10.22
N LEU A 107 -13.56 4.16 -9.83
CA LEU A 107 -13.84 4.89 -8.59
C LEU A 107 -14.31 6.31 -8.93
N GLU A 108 -15.09 6.90 -8.03
CA GLU A 108 -15.56 8.27 -8.23
C GLU A 108 -14.39 9.27 -8.27
N GLY A 109 -14.38 10.10 -9.32
CA GLY A 109 -13.36 11.15 -9.49
C GLY A 109 -11.96 10.64 -9.86
N ILE A 110 -11.79 9.35 -10.15
CA ILE A 110 -10.51 8.75 -10.53
C ILE A 110 -10.58 8.21 -11.96
N VAL A 111 -9.51 8.44 -12.74
CA VAL A 111 -9.37 7.83 -14.06
C VAL A 111 -9.38 6.30 -13.92
N PRO A 112 -10.17 5.56 -14.71
CA PRO A 112 -10.18 4.10 -14.66
C PRO A 112 -8.78 3.52 -14.82
N PHE A 113 -8.49 2.48 -14.06
CA PHE A 113 -7.22 1.77 -14.09
C PHE A 113 -7.49 0.27 -14.03
N ARG A 114 -6.47 -0.53 -14.32
CA ARG A 114 -6.59 -1.98 -14.35
C ARG A 114 -5.69 -2.65 -13.34
N LEU A 115 -6.11 -3.79 -12.82
CA LEU A 115 -5.30 -4.70 -12.02
C LEU A 115 -5.63 -6.13 -12.43
N CYS A 116 -4.79 -7.09 -12.04
CA CYS A 116 -5.06 -8.50 -12.28
C CYS A 116 -6.41 -8.87 -11.66
N ARG A 117 -7.26 -9.61 -12.40
CA ARG A 117 -8.60 -10.02 -11.95
C ARG A 117 -8.59 -10.70 -10.58
N LYS A 118 -7.54 -11.46 -10.26
CA LYS A 118 -7.38 -12.15 -8.96
C LYS A 118 -7.19 -11.19 -7.79
N VAL A 119 -6.71 -9.98 -8.05
CA VAL A 119 -6.32 -8.98 -7.05
C VAL A 119 -7.33 -7.83 -7.00
N ALA A 120 -7.91 -7.48 -8.16
CA ALA A 120 -8.77 -6.33 -8.34
C ALA A 120 -9.94 -6.23 -7.34
N PRO A 121 -10.72 -7.29 -7.03
CA PRO A 121 -11.85 -7.17 -6.11
C PRO A 121 -11.45 -6.71 -4.70
N LYS A 122 -10.33 -7.23 -4.17
CA LYS A 122 -9.84 -6.85 -2.83
C LYS A 122 -9.36 -5.40 -2.79
N VAL A 123 -8.68 -4.96 -3.86
CA VAL A 123 -8.18 -3.60 -3.97
C VAL A 123 -9.35 -2.62 -4.15
N GLU A 124 -10.28 -2.92 -5.05
CA GLU A 124 -11.46 -2.08 -5.28
C GLU A 124 -12.30 -1.90 -4.00
N ALA A 125 -12.58 -2.99 -3.28
CA ALA A 125 -13.32 -2.92 -2.01
C ALA A 125 -12.61 -2.03 -0.98
N LEU A 126 -11.29 -2.17 -0.83
CA LEU A 126 -10.50 -1.33 0.07
C LEU A 126 -10.53 0.15 -0.35
N LEU A 127 -10.40 0.44 -1.65
CA LEU A 127 -10.36 1.83 -2.11
C LEU A 127 -11.71 2.52 -1.91
N TRP A 128 -12.82 1.82 -2.12
CA TRP A 128 -14.16 2.31 -1.77
C TRP A 128 -14.32 2.53 -0.26
N GLU A 129 -13.89 1.58 0.56
CA GLU A 129 -13.87 1.74 2.03
C GLU A 129 -13.12 3.02 2.42
N LEU A 130 -11.90 3.22 1.90
CA LEU A 130 -11.08 4.40 2.21
C LEU A 130 -11.75 5.70 1.75
N GLN A 131 -12.28 5.77 0.53
CA GLN A 131 -12.98 6.95 0.02
C GLN A 131 -14.23 7.27 0.85
N SER A 132 -15.00 6.25 1.25
CA SER A 132 -16.18 6.43 2.10
C SER A 132 -15.87 6.99 3.48
N HIS A 133 -14.64 6.78 3.97
CA HIS A 133 -14.13 7.37 5.23
C HIS A 133 -13.39 8.70 5.02
N GLY A 134 -13.49 9.31 3.83
CA GLY A 134 -12.90 10.61 3.53
C GLY A 134 -11.39 10.59 3.28
N VAL A 135 -10.78 9.41 3.09
CA VAL A 135 -9.35 9.31 2.76
C VAL A 135 -9.13 9.82 1.34
N ALA A 136 -8.22 10.78 1.20
CA ALA A 136 -7.98 11.44 -0.08
C ALA A 136 -7.15 10.57 -1.03
N ILE A 137 -7.80 10.07 -2.07
CA ILE A 137 -7.19 9.38 -3.21
C ILE A 137 -7.49 10.23 -4.43
N ARG A 138 -6.45 10.60 -5.19
CA ARG A 138 -6.51 11.55 -6.31
C ARG A 138 -5.97 10.97 -7.61
N SER A 139 -5.02 10.05 -7.53
CA SER A 139 -4.51 9.35 -8.70
C SER A 139 -4.13 7.92 -8.36
N LEU A 140 -4.36 7.03 -9.32
CA LEU A 140 -4.08 5.60 -9.24
C LEU A 140 -3.44 5.17 -10.57
N THR A 141 -2.39 4.35 -10.50
CA THR A 141 -1.79 3.72 -11.68
C THR A 141 -1.52 2.27 -11.39
N GLY A 142 -2.29 1.38 -12.03
CA GLY A 142 -2.15 -0.07 -11.90
C GLY A 142 -1.36 -0.66 -13.07
N TYR A 143 -2.03 -1.52 -13.83
CA TYR A 143 -1.50 -2.27 -14.96
C TYR A 143 -0.86 -1.37 -16.05
N ARG A 144 0.42 -1.62 -16.32
CA ARG A 144 1.20 -1.07 -17.44
C ARG A 144 2.34 -2.02 -17.76
N VAL A 145 2.40 -2.52 -18.99
CA VAL A 145 3.38 -3.54 -19.36
C VAL A 145 4.67 -2.86 -19.81
N GLY A 146 5.69 -2.95 -18.97
CA GLY A 146 6.99 -2.35 -19.24
C GLY A 146 8.12 -3.18 -18.66
N LEU A 147 9.18 -3.34 -19.45
CA LEU A 147 10.45 -3.86 -18.97
C LEU A 147 11.22 -2.70 -18.32
N THR A 148 11.07 -2.56 -17.01
CA THR A 148 11.68 -1.47 -16.23
C THR A 148 12.57 -1.95 -15.09
N ARG A 149 12.66 -3.28 -14.89
CA ARG A 149 13.48 -3.94 -13.85
C ARG A 149 14.55 -4.85 -14.48
N GLY A 150 15.35 -5.47 -13.61
CA GLY A 150 16.37 -6.44 -14.00
C GLY A 150 17.64 -5.80 -14.54
N ASP A 151 18.54 -6.64 -15.04
CA ASP A 151 19.82 -6.19 -15.59
C ASP A 151 19.62 -5.31 -16.82
N VAL A 152 20.64 -4.50 -17.07
CA VAL A 152 20.70 -3.63 -18.24
C VAL A 152 21.47 -4.36 -19.34
N ASP A 153 20.89 -4.46 -20.53
CA ASP A 153 21.56 -5.06 -21.69
C ASP A 153 22.65 -4.15 -22.28
N SER A 154 23.32 -4.62 -23.33
CA SER A 154 24.39 -3.86 -24.01
C SER A 154 23.92 -2.55 -24.65
N GLU A 155 22.62 -2.37 -24.86
CA GLU A 155 22.01 -1.17 -25.44
C GLU A 155 21.50 -0.20 -24.38
N GLY A 156 21.58 -0.58 -23.09
CA GLY A 156 21.09 0.23 -21.99
C GLY A 156 19.63 -0.04 -21.60
N ASN A 157 19.00 -1.09 -22.13
CA ASN A 157 17.60 -1.39 -21.82
C ASN A 157 17.47 -2.32 -20.60
N ARG A 158 16.47 -2.07 -19.78
CA ARG A 158 16.01 -3.00 -18.74
C ARG A 158 15.38 -4.25 -19.38
N THR A 159 15.58 -5.39 -18.74
CA THR A 159 15.31 -6.72 -19.32
C THR A 159 14.21 -7.51 -18.63
N LYS A 160 13.67 -7.03 -17.50
CA LYS A 160 12.59 -7.71 -16.76
C LYS A 160 11.36 -6.84 -16.62
N PHE A 161 10.20 -7.47 -16.68
CA PHE A 161 8.91 -6.82 -16.42
C PHE A 161 8.82 -6.29 -14.98
N SER A 162 8.11 -5.17 -14.83
CA SER A 162 7.77 -4.60 -13.54
C SER A 162 6.59 -5.32 -12.88
N ASN A 163 6.37 -5.10 -11.58
CA ASN A 163 5.18 -5.60 -10.90
C ASN A 163 3.88 -5.00 -11.51
N HIS A 164 3.94 -3.79 -12.08
CA HIS A 164 2.79 -3.22 -12.80
C HIS A 164 2.44 -4.00 -14.06
N SER A 165 3.41 -4.68 -14.69
CA SER A 165 3.16 -5.43 -15.91
C SER A 165 2.17 -6.57 -15.67
N PHE A 166 2.14 -7.14 -14.47
CA PHE A 166 1.24 -8.23 -14.11
C PHE A 166 -0.05 -7.75 -13.43
N GLY A 167 -0.27 -6.43 -13.31
CA GLY A 167 -1.42 -5.87 -12.61
C GLY A 167 -1.46 -6.19 -11.10
N ILE A 168 -0.30 -6.45 -10.49
CA ILE A 168 -0.16 -6.75 -9.04
C ILE A 168 0.50 -5.61 -8.26
N ALA A 169 0.62 -4.45 -8.89
CA ALA A 169 1.11 -3.24 -8.29
C ALA A 169 0.21 -2.05 -8.56
N LEU A 170 0.26 -1.09 -7.64
CA LEU A 170 -0.55 0.12 -7.67
C LEU A 170 0.29 1.29 -7.15
N ASP A 171 0.44 2.33 -7.97
CA ASP A 171 0.97 3.61 -7.53
C ASP A 171 -0.21 4.50 -7.11
N ILE A 172 -0.13 5.10 -5.92
CA ILE A 172 -1.19 5.94 -5.36
C ILE A 172 -0.66 7.36 -5.14
N ASN A 173 -1.41 8.37 -5.59
CA ASN A 173 -1.11 9.78 -5.38
C ASN A 173 0.35 10.14 -5.75
N ALA A 174 0.85 9.67 -6.90
CA ALA A 174 2.25 9.79 -7.30
C ALA A 174 2.80 11.23 -7.27
N SER A 175 1.95 12.24 -7.52
CA SER A 175 2.34 13.66 -7.44
C SER A 175 2.58 14.17 -6.01
N ALA A 176 2.31 13.36 -4.98
CA ALA A 176 2.59 13.64 -3.58
C ALA A 176 3.51 12.59 -2.94
N ASN A 177 3.89 11.55 -3.69
CA ASN A 177 4.63 10.41 -3.19
C ASN A 177 5.70 10.02 -4.21
N GLY A 178 6.93 10.41 -3.92
CA GLY A 178 8.04 10.24 -4.85
C GLY A 178 8.79 8.92 -4.72
N LEU A 179 9.47 8.57 -5.81
CA LEU A 179 10.58 7.62 -5.82
C LEU A 179 11.87 8.37 -5.55
N TYR A 180 12.57 7.99 -4.48
CA TYR A 180 13.84 8.55 -4.04
C TYR A 180 14.97 7.53 -4.18
N GLU A 181 16.14 8.01 -4.55
CA GLU A 181 17.41 7.27 -4.52
C GLU A 181 18.41 7.94 -3.56
N SER A 182 19.51 7.25 -3.26
CA SER A 182 20.57 7.68 -2.33
C SER A 182 20.05 7.99 -0.92
N CYS A 183 19.09 7.20 -0.45
CA CYS A 183 18.23 7.54 0.68
C CYS A 183 17.99 6.35 1.62
N TYR A 184 18.70 6.30 2.75
CA TYR A 184 18.36 5.39 3.86
C TYR A 184 17.13 5.90 4.62
N THR A 185 17.07 7.21 4.86
CA THR A 185 15.95 7.91 5.48
C THR A 185 15.74 9.21 4.70
N VAL A 186 14.49 9.56 4.40
CA VAL A 186 14.18 10.77 3.61
C VAL A 186 14.66 12.01 4.35
N GLY A 187 15.52 12.77 3.67
CA GLY A 187 16.12 13.98 4.20
C GLY A 187 17.10 14.63 3.22
N PRO A 188 17.86 15.63 3.69
CA PRO A 188 18.85 16.31 2.87
C PRO A 188 19.86 15.31 2.28
N GLY A 189 19.97 15.29 0.94
CA GLY A 189 20.85 14.38 0.20
C GLY A 189 20.12 13.25 -0.54
N CYS A 190 18.84 12.99 -0.22
CA CYS A 190 18.01 12.11 -1.04
C CYS A 190 17.68 12.77 -2.38
N ARG A 191 17.71 12.01 -3.46
CA ARG A 191 17.40 12.51 -4.81
C ARG A 191 16.03 12.01 -5.26
N LEU A 192 15.09 12.93 -5.47
CA LEU A 192 13.81 12.62 -6.11
C LEU A 192 14.05 12.24 -7.58
N ARG A 193 13.51 11.10 -8.00
CA ARG A 193 13.65 10.53 -9.36
C ARG A 193 12.38 10.61 -10.16
N MET A 194 11.24 10.36 -9.52
CA MET A 194 9.92 10.33 -10.13
C MET A 194 8.86 10.69 -9.09
N GLY A 195 7.72 11.20 -9.54
CA GLY A 195 6.63 11.62 -8.65
C GLY A 195 6.87 13.00 -8.06
N GLY A 196 6.09 13.32 -7.02
CA GLY A 196 6.22 14.57 -6.27
C GLY A 196 6.98 14.40 -4.96
N GLU A 197 7.31 15.53 -4.34
CA GLU A 197 7.99 15.54 -3.04
C GLU A 197 7.10 14.94 -1.96
N TRP A 198 7.68 14.04 -1.16
CA TRP A 198 7.05 13.45 0.01
C TRP A 198 7.08 14.45 1.16
N ASP A 199 5.91 15.03 1.46
CA ASP A 199 5.72 15.97 2.56
C ASP A 199 4.52 15.54 3.42
N PRO A 200 4.71 14.64 4.40
CA PRO A 200 3.62 14.16 5.25
C PRO A 200 3.13 15.19 6.27
N ARG A 201 3.79 16.35 6.40
CA ARG A 201 3.38 17.41 7.34
C ARG A 201 2.52 18.47 6.64
N GLY A 202 2.84 18.82 5.40
CA GLY A 202 2.13 19.84 4.62
C GLY A 202 1.14 19.28 3.59
N ASN A 203 1.29 18.02 3.18
CA ASN A 203 0.45 17.43 2.15
C ASN A 203 -0.23 16.13 2.63
N PRO A 204 -1.57 16.11 2.83
CA PRO A 204 -2.29 14.94 3.32
C PRO A 204 -2.34 13.77 2.32
N LEU A 205 -1.90 13.98 1.06
CA LEU A 205 -1.77 12.90 0.09
C LEU A 205 -0.44 12.14 0.24
N SER A 206 0.54 12.71 0.96
CA SER A 206 1.83 12.08 1.24
C SER A 206 1.64 10.99 2.29
N MET A 207 2.00 9.75 1.97
CA MET A 207 1.72 8.60 2.79
C MET A 207 2.85 8.30 3.77
N THR A 208 2.53 8.11 5.05
CA THR A 208 3.43 7.54 6.06
C THR A 208 3.06 6.08 6.34
N ALA A 209 3.89 5.37 7.11
CA ALA A 209 3.61 3.97 7.50
C ALA A 209 2.26 3.80 8.24
N GLN A 210 1.77 4.85 8.92
CA GLN A 210 0.49 4.86 9.62
C GLN A 210 -0.66 5.43 8.78
N HIS A 211 -0.40 5.85 7.55
CA HIS A 211 -1.44 6.40 6.68
C HIS A 211 -2.51 5.34 6.38
N PRO A 212 -3.82 5.67 6.38
CA PRO A 212 -4.89 4.69 6.17
C PRO A 212 -4.74 3.84 4.91
N VAL A 213 -4.27 4.45 3.81
CA VAL A 213 -3.95 3.74 2.57
C VAL A 213 -2.88 2.68 2.81
N VAL A 214 -1.76 3.03 3.46
CA VAL A 214 -0.64 2.10 3.68
C VAL A 214 -1.07 0.94 4.57
N VAL A 215 -1.77 1.24 5.67
CA VAL A 215 -2.30 0.22 6.58
C VAL A 215 -3.29 -0.70 5.88
N GLY A 216 -4.22 -0.13 5.11
CA GLY A 216 -5.21 -0.89 4.35
C GLY A 216 -4.59 -1.78 3.28
N MET A 217 -3.64 -1.26 2.49
CA MET A 217 -2.95 -2.04 1.46
C MET A 217 -2.16 -3.20 2.07
N LYS A 218 -1.46 -2.96 3.18
CA LYS A 218 -0.76 -4.02 3.93
C LYS A 218 -1.71 -5.08 4.47
N ARG A 219 -2.89 -4.68 4.97
CA ARG A 219 -3.93 -5.60 5.43
C ARG A 219 -4.40 -6.57 4.34
N ILE A 220 -4.42 -6.13 3.08
CA ILE A 220 -4.78 -6.99 1.94
C ILE A 220 -3.57 -7.66 1.25
N GLY A 221 -2.40 -7.63 1.89
CA GLY A 221 -1.21 -8.40 1.49
C GLY A 221 -0.19 -7.65 0.63
N PHE A 222 -0.40 -6.37 0.34
CA PHE A 222 0.59 -5.58 -0.40
C PHE A 222 1.74 -5.13 0.51
N ARG A 223 2.93 -5.01 -0.07
CA ARG A 223 4.08 -4.33 0.53
C ARG A 223 4.12 -2.89 0.01
N TRP A 224 4.72 -2.01 0.79
CA TRP A 224 4.82 -0.59 0.46
C TRP A 224 6.28 -0.20 0.17
N GLY A 225 6.51 0.47 -0.96
CA GLY A 225 7.84 0.88 -1.40
C GLY A 225 8.52 1.91 -0.47
N GLY A 226 7.75 2.59 0.38
CA GLY A 226 8.28 3.45 1.43
C GLY A 226 9.04 2.70 2.54
N GLU A 227 8.83 1.38 2.64
CA GLU A 227 9.48 0.49 3.61
C GLU A 227 10.68 -0.28 3.02
N LEU A 228 11.07 -0.02 1.77
CA LEU A 228 12.24 -0.69 1.17
C LEU A 228 13.49 -0.48 2.01
N GLU A 229 14.30 -1.52 2.17
CA GLU A 229 15.61 -1.41 2.79
C GLU A 229 16.64 -0.80 1.82
N GLY A 230 17.69 -0.18 2.35
CA GLY A 230 18.75 0.42 1.55
C GLY A 230 18.45 1.83 1.05
N LEU A 231 19.02 2.18 -0.11
CA LEU A 231 19.12 3.55 -0.64
C LEU A 231 17.91 4.01 -1.46
N GLN A 232 16.90 3.17 -1.65
CA GLN A 232 15.70 3.52 -2.41
C GLN A 232 14.49 3.63 -1.48
N LYS A 233 13.59 4.57 -1.76
CA LYS A 233 12.27 4.67 -1.13
C LYS A 233 11.26 5.04 -2.20
N ASP A 234 10.22 4.25 -2.38
CA ASP A 234 9.16 4.53 -3.35
C ASP A 234 7.82 4.71 -2.63
N PHE A 235 7.50 5.96 -2.26
CA PHE A 235 6.33 6.24 -1.42
C PHE A 235 5.00 6.03 -2.13
N MET A 236 4.97 6.06 -3.46
CA MET A 236 3.73 5.85 -4.22
C MET A 236 3.41 4.38 -4.39
N HIS A 237 4.43 3.52 -4.37
CA HIS A 237 4.33 2.17 -4.88
C HIS A 237 3.86 1.15 -3.86
N PHE A 238 2.93 0.29 -4.29
CA PHE A 238 2.53 -0.92 -3.59
C PHE A 238 2.59 -2.11 -4.52
N SER A 239 3.09 -3.26 -4.06
CA SER A 239 3.07 -4.51 -4.82
C SER A 239 2.93 -5.75 -3.95
N LEU A 240 2.33 -6.82 -4.49
CA LEU A 240 2.24 -8.11 -3.78
C LEU A 240 3.60 -8.80 -3.62
N ALA A 241 4.46 -8.69 -4.64
CA ALA A 241 5.79 -9.29 -4.63
C ALA A 241 6.83 -8.46 -3.82
N GLY A 242 6.56 -7.18 -3.57
CA GLY A 242 7.59 -6.21 -3.17
C GLY A 242 8.48 -5.79 -4.35
N ASP A 243 9.41 -4.87 -4.10
CA ASP A 243 10.28 -4.28 -5.14
C ASP A 243 11.72 -4.77 -5.09
#